data_AF-A0A8E0KLH6-F1
#
_entry.id   AF-A0A8E0KLH6-F1
#
_cell.length_a   1.000
_cell.length_b   1.000
_cell.length_c   1.000
_cell.angle_alpha   90.00
_cell.angle_beta   90.00
_cell.angle_gamma   90.00
#
_symmetry.space_group_name_H-M   'P 1'
#
loop_
_entity.id
_entity.type
_entity.pdbx_description
1 polymer ?
#
loop_
_entity_poly.entity_id
_entity_poly.type
_entity_poly.pdbx_seq_one_letter_code
_entity_poly.pdbx_strand_id
1 'polypeptide(L)'
;MFGMGRSGTRMCANILNNSRDVELQGEIGGAVGSKMMAWLVSVATQKQAPEPNRMYGLARSAFRDSTPSRPMVRPRARWFGHKTPRHERHFARYEAIFNDPALEPHYVYCLRNPFHVWRSYRIMPWNKFKTVGAFLEAWIRSVKTYERMIKEAPGRVHLFNLDEMVRAPDLLGWVEPNLLAPLGLSPEGFRRDIDKLENSNSASNKLGVKPSPPPISEMVEIATDREAARIVRTYFPWMEEELARYEAQAPLHKRLFRFRAA
;
A
#
# COMPACT_ATOMS: atom_id res chain seq x y z
N MET A 1 3.15 -4.15 -5.32
CA MET A 1 2.13 -3.68 -4.34
C MET A 1 2.80 -2.92 -3.21
N PHE A 2 2.25 -1.77 -2.85
CA PHE A 2 2.85 -0.81 -1.89
C PHE A 2 1.77 0.04 -1.20
N GLY A 3 2.16 1.17 -0.61
CA GLY A 3 1.35 1.96 0.31
C GLY A 3 2.07 2.15 1.64
N MET A 4 1.52 3.04 2.46
CA MET A 4 2.05 3.26 3.80
C MET A 4 2.05 1.96 4.59
N GLY A 5 3.11 1.75 5.40
CA GLY A 5 3.13 0.61 6.31
C GLY A 5 1.90 0.64 7.23
N ARG A 6 1.37 -0.53 7.58
CA ARG A 6 0.13 -0.73 8.36
C ARG A 6 -1.19 -0.42 7.62
N SER A 7 -1.14 -0.14 6.32
CA SER A 7 -2.33 0.04 5.46
C SER A 7 -2.88 -1.24 4.83
N GLY A 8 -2.66 -2.41 5.44
CA GLY A 8 -3.22 -3.67 4.93
C GLY A 8 -2.44 -4.35 3.81
N THR A 9 -1.22 -3.90 3.48
CA THR A 9 -0.40 -4.53 2.43
C THR A 9 -0.21 -6.03 2.61
N ARG A 10 -0.06 -6.55 3.84
CA ARG A 10 0.02 -8.01 4.05
C ARG A 10 -1.32 -8.73 3.82
N MET A 11 -2.44 -8.11 4.19
CA MET A 11 -3.76 -8.69 3.95
C MET A 11 -4.01 -8.79 2.44
N CYS A 12 -3.80 -7.70 1.70
CA CYS A 12 -3.91 -7.70 0.25
C CYS A 12 -2.97 -8.74 -0.40
N ALA A 13 -1.71 -8.85 0.06
CA ALA A 13 -0.79 -9.90 -0.42
C ALA A 13 -1.32 -11.31 -0.16
N ASN A 14 -1.92 -11.56 1.00
CA ASN A 14 -2.46 -12.86 1.35
C ASN A 14 -3.64 -13.23 0.45
N ILE A 15 -4.54 -12.28 0.19
CA ILE A 15 -5.68 -12.46 -0.73
C ILE A 15 -5.14 -12.79 -2.13
N LEU A 16 -4.24 -11.97 -2.67
CA LEU A 16 -3.68 -12.17 -4.00
C LEU A 16 -2.90 -13.49 -4.10
N ASN A 17 -2.03 -13.80 -3.14
CA ASN A 17 -1.29 -15.07 -3.09
C ASN A 17 -2.17 -16.30 -2.87
N ASN A 18 -3.44 -16.14 -2.51
CA ASN A 18 -4.37 -17.26 -2.44
C ASN A 18 -4.76 -17.75 -3.84
N SER A 19 -4.73 -16.88 -4.85
CA SER A 19 -4.86 -17.27 -6.26
C SER A 19 -3.65 -18.10 -6.71
N ARG A 20 -3.89 -19.15 -7.51
CA ARG A 20 -2.84 -19.95 -8.16
C ARG A 20 -2.05 -19.15 -9.21
N ASP A 21 -2.64 -18.08 -9.73
CA ASP A 21 -2.08 -17.28 -10.83
C ASP A 21 -1.16 -16.15 -10.36
N VAL A 22 -0.96 -16.01 -9.04
CA VAL A 22 -0.19 -14.91 -8.46
C VAL A 22 0.97 -15.43 -7.61
N GLU A 23 2.14 -14.83 -7.77
CA GLU A 23 3.35 -15.04 -6.98
C GLU A 23 3.86 -13.69 -6.43
N LEU A 24 3.36 -13.29 -5.26
CA LEU A 24 3.86 -12.12 -4.55
C LEU A 24 4.87 -12.53 -3.47
N GLN A 25 6.11 -12.13 -3.69
CA GLN A 25 7.20 -12.28 -2.75
C GLN A 25 7.10 -11.29 -1.57
N GLY A 26 7.95 -11.54 -0.57
CA GLY A 26 8.10 -10.71 0.62
C GLY A 26 8.65 -9.31 0.36
N GLU A 27 8.87 -8.57 1.46
CA GLU A 27 9.37 -7.20 1.42
C GLU A 27 10.84 -7.15 1.01
N ILE A 28 11.16 -6.26 0.07
CA ILE A 28 12.54 -5.90 -0.23
C ILE A 28 12.93 -4.76 0.71
N GLY A 29 13.90 -4.99 1.60
CA GLY A 29 14.27 -3.99 2.61
C GLY A 29 14.67 -2.64 1.99
N GLY A 30 14.26 -1.51 2.59
CA GLY A 30 14.27 -0.21 1.90
C GLY A 30 15.62 0.24 1.30
N ALA A 31 16.75 0.02 1.98
CA ALA A 31 18.06 0.40 1.45
C ALA A 31 18.51 -0.54 0.31
N VAL A 32 18.33 -1.86 0.50
CA VAL A 32 18.63 -2.88 -0.50
C VAL A 32 17.74 -2.71 -1.73
N GLY A 33 16.44 -2.49 -1.53
CA GLY A 33 15.47 -2.24 -2.58
C GLY A 33 15.81 -1.00 -3.39
N SER A 34 16.20 0.11 -2.76
CA SER A 34 16.61 1.31 -3.50
C SER A 34 17.87 1.10 -4.35
N LYS A 35 18.86 0.35 -3.84
CA LYS A 35 20.08 -0.01 -4.60
C LYS A 35 19.76 -0.97 -5.75
N MET A 36 18.97 -2.00 -5.48
CA MET A 36 18.51 -2.96 -6.48
C MET A 36 17.73 -2.26 -7.60
N MET A 37 16.76 -1.40 -7.27
CA MET A 37 16.01 -0.63 -8.28
C MET A 37 16.91 0.31 -9.09
N ALA A 38 17.96 0.89 -8.49
CA ALA A 38 18.91 1.71 -9.24
C ALA A 38 19.75 0.85 -10.20
N TRP A 39 20.23 -0.30 -9.75
CA TRP A 39 20.95 -1.26 -10.59
C TRP A 39 20.07 -1.75 -11.75
N LEU A 40 18.83 -2.19 -11.47
CA LEU A 40 17.87 -2.64 -12.49
C LEU A 40 17.61 -1.56 -13.55
N VAL A 41 17.45 -0.29 -13.16
CA VAL A 41 17.31 0.83 -14.11
C VAL A 41 18.56 0.94 -14.98
N SER A 42 19.77 0.90 -14.39
CA SER A 42 21.00 1.01 -15.17
C SER A 42 21.12 -0.09 -16.23
N VAL A 43 20.75 -1.33 -15.87
CA VAL A 43 20.69 -2.47 -16.81
C VAL A 43 19.61 -2.26 -17.87
N ALA A 44 18.41 -1.82 -17.48
CA ALA A 44 17.30 -1.58 -18.42
C ALA A 44 17.58 -0.41 -19.39
N THR A 45 18.44 0.55 -19.04
CA THR A 45 18.84 1.66 -19.91
C THR A 45 19.97 1.31 -20.88
N GLN A 46 20.71 0.22 -20.65
CA GLN A 46 21.77 -0.28 -21.55
C GLN A 46 21.22 -0.96 -22.82
N LYS A 47 19.98 -0.64 -23.24
CA LYS A 47 19.23 -1.17 -24.39
C LYS A 47 19.94 -1.04 -25.77
N GLN A 48 21.12 -0.45 -25.83
CA GLN A 48 21.95 -0.36 -27.04
C GLN A 48 22.96 -1.52 -27.22
N ALA A 49 23.01 -2.48 -26.30
CA ALA A 49 23.84 -3.68 -26.45
C ALA A 49 23.22 -4.68 -27.46
N PRO A 50 24.01 -5.53 -28.15
CA PRO A 50 23.53 -6.46 -29.18
C PRO A 50 22.49 -7.50 -28.71
N GLU A 51 22.38 -7.74 -27.40
CA GLU A 51 21.37 -8.63 -26.80
C GLU A 51 20.55 -7.93 -25.68
N PRO A 52 19.72 -6.94 -26.01
CA PRO A 52 18.91 -6.20 -25.02
C PRO A 52 18.01 -7.13 -24.18
N ASN A 53 17.55 -8.23 -24.80
CA ASN A 53 16.61 -9.17 -24.20
C ASN A 53 17.22 -10.04 -23.10
N ARG A 54 18.52 -10.36 -23.15
CA ARG A 54 19.15 -11.23 -22.16
C ARG A 54 19.33 -10.51 -20.81
N MET A 55 19.84 -9.28 -20.85
CA MET A 55 20.04 -8.48 -19.64
C MET A 55 18.71 -8.05 -19.02
N TYR A 56 17.71 -7.76 -19.85
CA TYR A 56 16.34 -7.52 -19.40
C TYR A 56 15.74 -8.75 -18.71
N GLY A 57 15.91 -9.95 -19.29
CA GLY A 57 15.48 -11.21 -18.68
C GLY A 57 16.15 -11.47 -17.33
N LEU A 58 17.46 -11.26 -17.23
CA LEU A 58 18.21 -11.39 -15.98
C LEU A 58 17.75 -10.39 -14.92
N ALA A 59 17.50 -9.14 -15.30
CA ALA A 59 16.97 -8.10 -14.40
C ALA A 59 15.59 -8.50 -13.83
N ARG A 60 14.70 -9.05 -14.66
CA ARG A 60 13.38 -9.53 -14.22
C ARG A 60 13.47 -10.73 -13.30
N SER A 61 14.33 -11.71 -13.61
CA SER A 61 14.56 -12.87 -12.74
C SER A 61 15.16 -12.44 -11.40
N ALA A 62 16.18 -11.57 -11.42
CA ALA A 62 16.79 -11.02 -10.22
C ALA A 62 15.75 -10.27 -9.36
N PHE A 63 14.88 -9.48 -9.99
CA PHE A 63 13.77 -8.85 -9.29
C PHE A 63 12.84 -9.89 -8.67
N ARG A 64 12.31 -10.84 -9.47
CA ARG A 64 11.39 -11.89 -9.00
C ARG A 64 11.93 -12.68 -7.81
N ASP A 65 13.23 -12.97 -7.79
CA ASP A 65 13.85 -13.78 -6.74
C ASP A 65 14.35 -12.95 -5.54
N SER A 66 14.23 -11.61 -5.58
CA SER A 66 14.75 -10.72 -4.53
C SER A 66 13.86 -10.69 -3.29
N THR A 67 14.09 -11.61 -2.37
CA THR A 67 13.40 -11.64 -1.07
C THR A 67 14.34 -12.05 0.06
N PRO A 68 14.16 -11.51 1.29
CA PRO A 68 14.96 -11.93 2.44
C PRO A 68 14.65 -13.35 2.93
N SER A 69 13.51 -13.92 2.50
CA SER A 69 13.12 -15.31 2.79
C SER A 69 13.36 -16.21 1.58
N ARG A 70 13.19 -17.54 1.76
CA ARG A 70 13.14 -18.47 0.61
C ARG A 70 12.13 -17.95 -0.45
N PRO A 71 12.52 -17.80 -1.72
CA PRO A 71 11.62 -17.41 -2.79
C PRO A 71 10.45 -18.38 -2.91
N MET A 72 9.26 -17.81 -3.09
CA MET A 72 8.09 -18.58 -3.48
C MET A 72 8.22 -18.95 -4.96
N VAL A 73 8.01 -20.21 -5.32
CA VAL A 73 8.08 -20.65 -6.73
C VAL A 73 6.71 -21.15 -7.16
N ARG A 74 6.11 -20.47 -8.13
CA ARG A 74 4.84 -20.81 -8.78
C ARG A 74 5.04 -20.75 -10.30
N PRO A 75 5.43 -21.87 -10.94
CA PRO A 75 5.79 -21.88 -12.35
C PRO A 75 4.65 -21.45 -13.29
N ARG A 76 3.40 -21.64 -12.85
CA ARG A 76 2.18 -21.29 -13.61
C ARG A 76 1.59 -19.92 -13.24
N ALA A 77 2.23 -19.16 -12.35
CA ALA A 77 1.73 -17.85 -11.99
C ALA A 77 1.84 -16.89 -13.18
N ARG A 78 0.71 -16.30 -13.57
CA ARG A 78 0.63 -15.23 -14.57
C ARG A 78 1.21 -13.92 -14.03
N TRP A 79 0.99 -13.65 -12.75
CA TRP A 79 1.44 -12.45 -12.07
C TRP A 79 2.57 -12.78 -11.11
N PHE A 80 3.63 -11.98 -11.13
CA PHE A 80 4.66 -12.01 -10.10
C PHE A 80 5.00 -10.60 -9.63
N GLY A 81 5.51 -10.49 -8.40
CA GLY A 81 5.97 -9.21 -7.89
C GLY A 81 6.25 -9.23 -6.40
N HIS A 82 6.29 -8.05 -5.79
CA HIS A 82 6.61 -7.88 -4.37
C HIS A 82 5.52 -7.10 -3.64
N LYS A 83 5.30 -7.48 -2.39
CA LYS A 83 4.72 -6.60 -1.39
C LYS A 83 5.84 -5.87 -0.70
N THR A 84 5.98 -4.56 -0.93
CA THR A 84 6.95 -3.74 -0.20
C THR A 84 6.35 -2.38 0.15
N PRO A 85 6.03 -2.11 1.43
CA PRO A 85 5.54 -0.80 1.85
C PRO A 85 6.51 0.32 1.47
N ARG A 86 5.96 1.50 1.12
CA ARG A 86 6.72 2.70 0.71
C ARG A 86 7.49 2.60 -0.60
N HIS A 87 7.27 1.54 -1.40
CA HIS A 87 7.90 1.42 -2.73
C HIS A 87 7.16 2.20 -3.83
N GLU A 88 6.02 2.82 -3.54
CA GLU A 88 5.38 3.77 -4.47
C GLU A 88 6.33 4.92 -4.86
N ARG A 89 7.27 5.29 -3.98
CA ARG A 89 8.33 6.27 -4.30
C ARG A 89 9.25 5.86 -5.45
N HIS A 90 9.28 4.57 -5.80
CA HIS A 90 10.05 4.03 -6.91
C HIS A 90 9.22 3.84 -8.17
N PHE A 91 8.00 4.37 -8.24
CA PHE A 91 7.09 4.22 -9.38
C PHE A 91 7.75 4.49 -10.74
N ALA A 92 8.41 5.63 -10.92
CA ALA A 92 9.10 5.95 -12.18
C ALA A 92 10.19 4.92 -12.55
N ARG A 93 10.84 4.30 -11.55
CA ARG A 93 11.81 3.22 -11.81
C ARG A 93 11.11 1.93 -12.19
N TYR A 94 9.98 1.61 -11.56
CA TYR A 94 9.16 0.46 -11.97
C TYR A 94 8.70 0.62 -13.42
N GLU A 95 8.18 1.79 -13.79
CA GLU A 95 7.80 2.10 -15.17
C GLU A 95 9.00 1.92 -16.11
N ALA A 96 10.17 2.49 -15.80
CA ALA A 96 11.36 2.35 -16.65
C ALA A 96 11.84 0.90 -16.80
N ILE A 97 11.79 0.10 -15.73
CA ILE A 97 12.25 -1.30 -15.72
C ILE A 97 11.25 -2.22 -16.42
N PHE A 98 9.95 -1.99 -16.27
CA PHE A 98 8.90 -2.91 -16.76
C PHE A 98 8.11 -2.33 -17.93
N ASN A 99 8.69 -1.39 -18.69
CA ASN A 99 8.07 -0.81 -19.89
C ASN A 99 8.09 -1.80 -21.08
N ASP A 100 7.35 -2.90 -20.94
CA ASP A 100 7.12 -3.91 -21.98
C ASP A 100 5.61 -3.94 -22.29
N PRO A 101 5.18 -3.53 -23.50
CA PRO A 101 3.77 -3.49 -23.86
C PRO A 101 3.05 -4.84 -23.77
N ALA A 102 3.77 -5.95 -23.89
CA ALA A 102 3.17 -7.29 -23.75
C ALA A 102 2.97 -7.69 -22.28
N LEU A 103 3.67 -7.04 -21.34
CA LEU A 103 3.81 -7.44 -19.95
C LEU A 103 3.78 -6.23 -19.01
N GLU A 104 2.82 -5.33 -19.23
CA GLU A 104 2.72 -4.07 -18.52
C GLU A 104 2.59 -4.27 -16.99
N PRO A 105 3.22 -3.41 -16.17
CA PRO A 105 3.17 -3.53 -14.74
C PRO A 105 1.83 -3.01 -14.21
N HIS A 106 1.20 -3.82 -13.36
CA HIS A 106 0.05 -3.43 -12.55
C HIS A 106 0.45 -3.15 -11.11
N TYR A 107 -0.18 -2.15 -10.53
CA TYR A 107 0.11 -1.62 -9.23
C TYR A 107 -1.10 -1.73 -8.33
N VAL A 108 -0.91 -2.31 -7.16
CA VAL A 108 -1.91 -2.25 -6.10
C VAL A 108 -1.38 -1.34 -4.99
N TYR A 109 -2.10 -0.25 -4.74
CA TYR A 109 -1.82 0.69 -3.65
C TYR A 109 -2.77 0.41 -2.48
N CYS A 110 -2.21 0.04 -1.33
CA CYS A 110 -2.99 -0.24 -0.13
C CYS A 110 -3.15 1.02 0.71
N LEU A 111 -4.40 1.40 0.93
CA LEU A 111 -4.80 2.60 1.67
C LEU A 111 -5.53 2.21 2.95
N ARG A 112 -5.32 3.02 3.99
CA ARG A 112 -6.00 2.92 5.28
C ARG A 112 -6.01 4.30 5.93
N ASN A 113 -7.07 4.61 6.67
CA ASN A 113 -7.24 5.92 7.29
C ASN A 113 -6.09 6.23 8.28
N PRO A 114 -5.69 7.51 8.39
CA PRO A 114 -4.48 7.88 9.10
C PRO A 114 -4.59 7.60 10.60
N PHE A 115 -5.79 7.66 11.19
CA PHE A 115 -6.03 7.35 12.60
C PHE A 115 -5.71 5.88 12.92
N HIS A 116 -6.20 4.95 12.09
CA HIS A 116 -5.93 3.52 12.24
C HIS A 116 -4.47 3.17 11.95
N VAL A 117 -3.86 3.80 10.94
CA VAL A 117 -2.44 3.63 10.62
C VAL A 117 -1.59 4.08 11.80
N TRP A 118 -1.84 5.28 12.33
CA TRP A 118 -1.11 5.85 13.46
C TRP A 118 -1.25 4.99 14.71
N ARG A 119 -2.47 4.63 15.10
CA ARG A 119 -2.73 3.70 16.21
C ARG A 119 -1.92 2.41 16.06
N SER A 120 -1.85 1.88 14.83
CA SER A 120 -1.09 0.67 14.57
C SER A 120 0.43 0.86 14.60
N TYR A 121 0.97 2.05 14.30
CA TYR A 121 2.39 2.34 14.45
C TYR A 121 2.78 2.52 15.92
N ARG A 122 1.97 3.20 16.74
CA ARG A 122 2.29 3.50 18.16
C ARG A 122 2.68 2.28 18.99
N ILE A 123 2.09 1.14 18.70
CA ILE A 123 2.33 -0.12 19.43
C ILE A 123 3.48 -0.96 18.86
N MET A 124 4.11 -0.54 17.76
CA MET A 124 5.18 -1.31 17.14
C MET A 124 6.52 -0.89 17.72
N PRO A 125 7.35 -1.84 18.23
CA PRO A 125 8.62 -1.51 18.87
C PRO A 125 9.63 -0.87 17.90
N TRP A 126 9.47 -1.10 16.60
CA TRP A 126 10.31 -0.54 15.54
C TRP A 126 9.80 0.79 14.98
N ASN A 127 8.72 1.37 15.51
CA ASN A 127 8.17 2.63 15.01
C ASN A 127 9.20 3.75 15.08
N LYS A 128 9.50 4.35 13.92
CA LYS A 128 10.51 5.42 13.81
C LYS A 128 9.93 6.82 13.89
N PHE A 129 8.60 6.98 13.80
CA PHE A 129 7.95 8.28 13.91
C PHE A 129 7.96 8.76 15.36
N LYS A 130 8.54 9.94 15.59
CA LYS A 130 8.63 10.56 16.92
C LYS A 130 7.45 11.47 17.24
N THR A 131 6.75 11.96 16.21
CA THR A 131 5.61 12.87 16.32
C THR A 131 4.52 12.46 15.33
N VAL A 132 3.29 12.92 15.58
CA VAL A 132 2.15 12.76 14.66
C VAL A 132 2.42 13.52 13.36
N GLY A 133 2.90 14.76 13.41
CA GLY A 133 3.32 15.51 12.23
C GLY A 133 4.28 14.76 11.30
N ALA A 134 5.35 14.16 11.83
CA ALA A 134 6.30 13.38 11.00
C ALA A 134 5.66 12.13 10.37
N PHE A 135 4.69 11.52 11.05
CA PHE A 135 3.88 10.44 10.49
C PHE A 135 2.96 10.96 9.37
N LEU A 136 2.25 12.06 9.59
CA LEU A 136 1.33 12.66 8.63
C LEU A 136 2.04 13.07 7.36
N GLU A 137 3.21 13.72 7.46
CA GLU A 137 4.03 14.07 6.29
C GLU A 137 4.36 12.84 5.43
N ALA A 138 4.71 11.71 6.06
CA ALA A 138 5.02 10.48 5.36
C ALA A 138 3.77 9.82 4.75
N TRP A 139 2.66 9.78 5.49
CA TRP A 139 1.39 9.21 5.02
C TRP A 139 0.79 10.03 3.86
N ILE A 140 0.74 11.36 4.01
CA ILE A 140 0.29 12.30 2.96
C ILE A 140 1.13 12.13 1.71
N ARG A 141 2.47 12.09 1.84
CA ARG A 141 3.37 11.93 0.69
C ARG A 141 3.12 10.61 -0.04
N SER A 142 2.85 9.53 0.70
CA SER A 142 2.48 8.23 0.12
C SER A 142 1.18 8.34 -0.69
N VAL A 143 0.14 9.00 -0.16
CA VAL A 143 -1.14 9.17 -0.85
C VAL A 143 -1.01 10.07 -2.07
N LYS A 144 -0.32 11.21 -1.97
CA LYS A 144 -0.03 12.09 -3.12
C LYS A 144 0.75 11.37 -4.22
N THR A 145 1.64 10.45 -3.84
CA THR A 145 2.34 9.60 -4.81
C THR A 145 1.36 8.71 -5.55
N TYR A 146 0.42 8.07 -4.84
CA TYR A 146 -0.65 7.29 -5.46
C TYR A 146 -1.56 8.12 -6.38
N GLU A 147 -2.00 9.30 -5.93
CA GLU A 147 -2.81 10.22 -6.75
C GLU A 147 -2.08 10.60 -8.05
N ARG A 148 -0.75 10.78 -8.00
CA ARG A 148 0.08 11.00 -9.19
C ARG A 148 0.13 9.77 -10.09
N MET A 149 0.34 8.60 -9.50
CA MET A 149 0.44 7.34 -10.24
C MET A 149 -0.81 7.02 -11.07
N ILE A 150 -2.01 7.28 -10.53
CA ILE A 150 -3.26 7.09 -11.30
C ILE A 150 -3.28 7.96 -12.56
N LYS A 151 -2.77 9.19 -12.46
CA LYS A 151 -2.70 10.11 -13.60
C LYS A 151 -1.67 9.68 -14.63
N GLU A 152 -0.54 9.13 -14.17
CA GLU A 152 0.59 8.71 -15.03
C GLU A 152 0.37 7.32 -15.65
N ALA A 153 -0.40 6.44 -15.02
CA ALA A 153 -0.66 5.07 -15.46
C ALA A 153 -2.14 4.68 -15.30
N PRO A 154 -3.07 5.33 -16.03
CA PRO A 154 -4.49 5.06 -15.93
C PRO A 154 -4.79 3.58 -16.27
N GLY A 155 -5.70 2.96 -15.51
CA GLY A 155 -6.07 1.55 -15.68
C GLY A 155 -5.09 0.52 -15.12
N ARG A 156 -3.85 0.93 -14.75
CA ARG A 156 -2.83 0.03 -14.19
C ARG A 156 -2.62 0.21 -12.69
N VAL A 157 -3.21 1.23 -12.08
CA VAL A 157 -3.07 1.53 -10.65
C VAL A 157 -4.40 1.31 -9.94
N HIS A 158 -4.43 0.27 -9.10
CA HIS A 158 -5.60 -0.25 -8.41
C HIS A 158 -5.55 0.11 -6.92
N LEU A 159 -6.68 0.56 -6.38
CA LEU A 159 -6.81 0.90 -4.97
C LEU A 159 -7.28 -0.31 -4.16
N PHE A 160 -6.55 -0.64 -3.11
CA PHE A 160 -7.04 -1.53 -2.06
C PHE A 160 -7.29 -0.70 -0.80
N ASN A 161 -8.55 -0.32 -0.56
CA ASN A 161 -8.95 0.40 0.66
C ASN A 161 -9.29 -0.60 1.78
N LEU A 162 -8.39 -0.74 2.75
CA LEU A 162 -8.58 -1.71 3.84
C LEU A 162 -9.80 -1.37 4.70
N ASP A 163 -10.10 -0.09 4.91
CA ASP A 163 -11.23 0.30 5.76
C ASP A 163 -12.58 0.02 5.07
N GLU A 164 -12.67 0.17 3.75
CA GLU A 164 -13.86 -0.25 2.99
C GLU A 164 -14.04 -1.76 3.04
N MET A 165 -12.97 -2.52 2.77
CA MET A 165 -13.02 -3.98 2.81
C MET A 165 -13.49 -4.50 4.17
N VAL A 166 -12.99 -3.93 5.27
CA VAL A 166 -13.37 -4.34 6.64
C VAL A 166 -14.82 -3.97 6.97
N ARG A 167 -15.36 -2.92 6.34
CA ARG A 167 -16.76 -2.48 6.53
C ARG A 167 -17.73 -3.20 5.60
N ALA A 168 -17.24 -3.88 4.56
CA ALA A 168 -18.09 -4.56 3.60
C ALA A 168 -18.88 -5.69 4.28
N PRO A 169 -20.21 -5.77 4.08
CA PRO A 169 -21.02 -6.85 4.63
C PRO A 169 -20.70 -8.20 3.98
N ASP A 170 -20.32 -8.17 2.69
CA ASP A 170 -19.87 -9.31 1.91
C ASP A 170 -18.41 -9.04 1.48
N LEU A 171 -17.49 -9.83 2.02
CA LEU A 171 -16.06 -9.69 1.75
C LEU A 171 -15.73 -10.07 0.31
N LEU A 172 -16.27 -11.19 -0.19
CA LEU A 172 -16.01 -11.62 -1.56
C LEU A 172 -16.60 -10.62 -2.55
N GLY A 173 -17.84 -10.19 -2.33
CA GLY A 173 -18.51 -9.16 -3.13
C GLY A 173 -17.78 -7.81 -3.14
N TRP A 174 -16.96 -7.51 -2.13
CA TRP A 174 -16.05 -6.35 -2.17
C TRP A 174 -14.72 -6.67 -2.87
N VAL A 175 -14.07 -7.79 -2.52
CA VAL A 175 -12.73 -8.13 -3.01
C VAL A 175 -12.72 -8.38 -4.51
N GLU A 176 -13.72 -9.04 -5.06
CA GLU A 176 -13.77 -9.39 -6.47
C GLU A 176 -13.74 -8.15 -7.39
N PRO A 177 -14.72 -7.22 -7.33
CA PRO A 177 -14.72 -6.06 -8.22
C PRO A 177 -13.61 -5.05 -7.92
N ASN A 178 -13.16 -4.92 -6.66
CA ASN A 178 -12.19 -3.88 -6.28
C ASN A 178 -10.72 -4.33 -6.37
N LEU A 179 -10.44 -5.64 -6.40
CA LEU A 179 -9.07 -6.16 -6.41
C LEU A 179 -8.82 -7.23 -7.48
N LEU A 180 -9.74 -8.17 -7.68
CA LEU A 180 -9.49 -9.33 -8.54
C LEU A 180 -9.79 -9.04 -10.01
N ALA A 181 -11.00 -8.54 -10.30
CA ALA A 181 -11.44 -8.23 -11.66
C ALA A 181 -10.49 -7.24 -12.38
N PRO A 182 -9.98 -6.16 -11.73
CA PRO A 182 -9.01 -5.25 -12.36
C PRO A 182 -7.66 -5.90 -12.71
N LEU A 183 -7.37 -7.08 -12.17
CA LEU A 183 -6.17 -7.89 -12.46
C LEU A 183 -6.50 -9.10 -13.35
N GLY A 184 -7.74 -9.25 -13.81
CA GLY A 184 -8.22 -10.41 -14.55
C GLY A 184 -8.04 -11.71 -13.77
N LEU A 185 -8.28 -11.67 -12.46
CA LEU A 185 -8.25 -12.82 -11.55
C LEU A 185 -9.66 -13.28 -11.23
N SER A 186 -9.83 -14.60 -11.06
CA SER A 186 -11.09 -15.25 -10.73
C SER A 186 -11.02 -15.92 -9.36
N PRO A 187 -12.07 -15.84 -8.51
CA PRO A 187 -12.12 -16.55 -7.23
C PRO A 187 -11.94 -18.07 -7.34
N GLU A 188 -12.36 -18.69 -8.44
CA GLU A 188 -12.24 -20.14 -8.71
C GLU A 188 -10.78 -20.62 -8.71
N GLY A 189 -9.84 -19.71 -9.00
CA GLY A 189 -8.40 -19.98 -8.96
C GLY A 189 -7.82 -20.03 -7.55
N PHE A 190 -8.63 -19.84 -6.50
CA PHE A 190 -8.14 -19.67 -5.13
C PHE A 190 -7.92 -21.02 -4.44
N ARG A 191 -6.95 -21.07 -3.53
CA ARG A 191 -6.61 -22.30 -2.79
C ARG A 191 -7.49 -22.52 -1.56
N ARG A 192 -8.13 -21.47 -1.08
CA ARG A 192 -9.01 -21.44 0.10
C ARG A 192 -10.09 -20.39 -0.13
N ASP A 193 -11.22 -20.54 0.51
CA ASP A 193 -12.26 -19.51 0.48
C ASP A 193 -11.73 -18.21 1.09
N ILE A 194 -12.03 -17.08 0.46
CA ILE A 194 -11.56 -15.76 0.90
C ILE A 194 -12.07 -15.44 2.31
N ASP A 195 -13.31 -15.82 2.62
CA ASP A 195 -13.94 -15.60 3.92
C ASP A 195 -13.28 -16.39 5.06
N LYS A 196 -12.50 -17.42 4.71
CA LYS A 196 -11.72 -18.22 5.66
C LYS A 196 -10.29 -17.71 5.84
N LEU A 197 -9.91 -16.59 5.18
CA LEU A 197 -8.61 -15.99 5.36
C LEU A 197 -8.55 -15.24 6.70
N GLU A 198 -8.04 -15.91 7.74
CA GLU A 198 -7.86 -15.31 9.05
C GLU A 198 -6.93 -14.08 9.00
N ASN A 199 -7.28 -13.05 9.78
CA ASN A 199 -6.40 -11.92 10.05
C ASN A 199 -5.29 -12.30 11.05
N SER A 200 -4.39 -13.20 10.63
CA SER A 200 -3.23 -13.68 11.40
C SER A 200 -2.23 -12.58 11.80
N ASN A 201 -2.39 -11.34 11.33
CA ASN A 201 -1.45 -10.24 11.56
C ASN A 201 -2.05 -9.06 12.31
N SER A 202 -3.23 -9.22 12.91
CA SER A 202 -3.75 -8.21 13.84
C SER A 202 -2.76 -8.03 15.00
N ALA A 203 -2.60 -6.78 15.45
CA ALA A 203 -1.73 -6.50 16.59
C ALA A 203 -2.17 -7.24 17.85
N SER A 204 -3.48 -7.43 18.01
CA SER A 204 -4.07 -8.25 19.07
C SER A 204 -3.59 -9.69 19.03
N ASN A 205 -3.50 -10.31 17.84
CA ASN A 205 -3.04 -11.70 17.74
C ASN A 205 -1.54 -11.85 18.01
N LYS A 206 -0.74 -10.81 17.74
CA LYS A 206 0.72 -10.85 17.96
C LYS A 206 1.17 -10.41 19.34
N LEU A 207 0.44 -9.47 19.95
CA LEU A 207 0.82 -8.87 21.22
C LEU A 207 -0.06 -9.34 22.38
N GLY A 208 -1.12 -10.12 22.11
CA GLY A 208 -2.07 -10.59 23.12
C GLY A 208 -2.92 -9.48 23.76
N VAL A 209 -2.72 -8.21 23.37
CA VAL A 209 -3.35 -7.04 24.00
C VAL A 209 -3.96 -6.14 22.93
N LYS A 210 -5.19 -5.67 23.17
CA LYS A 210 -5.86 -4.70 22.30
C LYS A 210 -5.10 -3.36 22.42
N PRO A 211 -4.72 -2.72 21.30
CA PRO A 211 -3.97 -1.47 21.35
C PRO A 211 -4.79 -0.40 22.06
N SER A 212 -4.24 0.28 23.05
CA SER A 212 -4.87 1.48 23.64
C SER A 212 -5.16 2.51 22.55
N PRO A 213 -6.27 3.26 22.66
CA PRO A 213 -6.53 4.35 21.73
C PRO A 213 -5.40 5.39 21.79
N PRO A 214 -5.08 6.07 20.67
CA PRO A 214 -4.20 7.23 20.71
C PRO A 214 -4.77 8.33 21.63
N PRO A 215 -3.91 9.13 22.30
CA PRO A 215 -4.33 10.33 22.99
C PRO A 215 -5.22 11.22 22.11
N ILE A 216 -6.24 11.82 22.70
CA ILE A 216 -7.16 12.72 21.99
C ILE A 216 -6.39 13.84 21.27
N SER A 217 -5.36 14.40 21.90
CA SER A 217 -4.50 15.43 21.30
C SER A 217 -3.87 15.01 19.97
N GLU A 218 -3.46 13.75 19.84
CA GLU A 218 -2.91 13.21 18.59
C GLU A 218 -4.01 13.04 17.53
N MET A 219 -5.21 12.61 17.94
CA MET A 219 -6.37 12.49 17.03
C MET A 219 -6.81 13.87 16.51
N VAL A 220 -6.82 14.88 17.39
CA VAL A 220 -7.05 16.28 17.04
C VAL A 220 -6.00 16.76 16.03
N GLU A 221 -4.71 16.45 16.24
CA GLU A 221 -3.65 16.81 15.29
C GLU A 221 -3.87 16.21 13.90
N ILE A 222 -4.22 14.92 13.82
CA ILE A 222 -4.58 14.26 12.54
C ILE A 222 -5.79 14.92 11.88
N ALA A 223 -6.86 15.18 12.63
CA ALA A 223 -8.10 15.75 12.10
C ALA A 223 -7.96 17.23 11.67
N THR A 224 -7.05 17.98 12.30
CA THR A 224 -6.85 19.41 12.00
C THR A 224 -5.81 19.66 10.92
N ASP A 225 -5.00 18.67 10.55
CA ASP A 225 -4.13 18.77 9.38
C ASP A 225 -4.97 18.89 8.10
N ARG A 226 -4.81 19.99 7.37
CA ARG A 226 -5.64 20.34 6.20
C ARG A 226 -5.57 19.28 5.10
N GLU A 227 -4.39 18.77 4.82
CA GLU A 227 -4.18 17.85 3.72
C GLU A 227 -4.63 16.43 4.10
N ALA A 228 -4.36 16.00 5.34
CA ALA A 228 -4.88 14.75 5.85
C ALA A 228 -6.41 14.76 5.87
N ALA A 229 -7.03 15.85 6.34
CA ALA A 229 -8.49 15.99 6.34
C ALA A 229 -9.05 15.92 4.92
N ARG A 230 -8.46 16.62 3.93
CA ARG A 230 -8.86 16.50 2.52
C ARG A 230 -8.84 15.04 2.06
N ILE A 231 -7.72 14.34 2.26
CA ILE A 231 -7.58 12.93 1.85
C ILE A 231 -8.63 12.07 2.55
N VAL A 232 -8.90 12.31 3.84
CA VAL A 232 -9.89 11.54 4.59
C VAL A 232 -11.28 11.72 4.02
N ARG A 233 -11.69 12.94 3.70
CA ARG A 233 -12.99 13.20 3.05
C ARG A 233 -13.11 12.54 1.68
N THR A 234 -12.01 12.49 0.92
CA THR A 234 -11.98 11.87 -0.40
C THR A 234 -12.09 10.35 -0.35
N TYR A 235 -11.32 9.68 0.51
CA TYR A 235 -11.18 8.21 0.49
C TYR A 235 -11.87 7.48 1.65
N PHE A 236 -12.35 8.21 2.65
CA PHE A 236 -13.10 7.65 3.79
C PHE A 236 -14.28 8.56 4.15
N PRO A 237 -15.23 8.81 3.23
CA PRO A 237 -16.32 9.77 3.44
C PRO A 237 -17.18 9.46 4.68
N TRP A 238 -17.28 8.20 5.10
CA TRP A 238 -17.97 7.80 6.34
C TRP A 238 -17.26 8.26 7.63
N MET A 239 -16.08 8.86 7.54
CA MET A 239 -15.34 9.41 8.68
C MET A 239 -15.63 10.90 8.92
N GLU A 240 -16.54 11.55 8.17
CA GLU A 240 -16.82 12.98 8.32
C GLU A 240 -17.26 13.34 9.76
N GLU A 241 -18.15 12.55 10.36
CA GLU A 241 -18.59 12.77 11.74
C GLU A 241 -17.45 12.63 12.75
N GLU A 242 -16.57 11.65 12.52
CA GLU A 242 -15.40 11.43 13.38
C GLU A 242 -14.38 12.56 13.24
N LEU A 243 -14.13 13.05 12.01
CA LEU A 243 -13.33 14.24 11.76
C LEU A 243 -13.91 15.45 12.51
N ALA A 244 -15.20 15.74 12.31
CA ALA A 244 -15.88 16.87 12.94
C ALA A 244 -15.79 16.79 14.47
N ARG A 245 -15.94 15.59 15.05
CA ARG A 245 -15.81 15.36 16.49
C ARG A 245 -14.43 15.72 17.03
N TYR A 246 -13.35 15.36 16.34
CA TYR A 246 -11.99 15.71 16.77
C TYR A 246 -11.67 17.19 16.49
N GLU A 247 -12.14 17.75 15.37
CA GLU A 247 -12.01 19.18 15.08
C GLU A 247 -12.70 20.04 16.16
N ALA A 248 -13.87 19.62 16.63
CA ALA A 248 -14.61 20.25 17.73
C ALA A 248 -13.93 20.11 19.11
N GLN A 249 -12.81 19.37 19.20
CA GLN A 249 -11.96 19.28 20.40
C GLN A 249 -10.65 20.07 20.24
N ALA A 250 -10.40 20.66 19.07
CA ALA A 250 -9.20 21.46 18.85
C ALA A 250 -9.21 22.74 19.71
N PRO A 251 -8.06 23.21 20.22
CA PRO A 251 -7.96 24.51 20.85
C PRO A 251 -8.50 25.63 19.94
N LEU A 252 -9.14 26.65 20.53
CA LEU A 252 -9.78 27.76 19.80
C LEU A 252 -8.85 28.39 18.74
N HIS A 253 -7.58 28.62 19.06
CA HIS A 253 -6.61 29.20 18.12
C HIS A 253 -6.40 28.34 16.86
N LYS A 254 -6.54 27.01 16.95
CA LYS A 254 -6.47 26.11 15.77
C LYS A 254 -7.74 26.14 14.93
N ARG A 255 -8.90 26.47 15.51
CA ARG A 255 -10.18 26.58 14.77
C ARG A 255 -10.25 27.84 13.92
N LEU A 256 -9.67 28.94 14.39
CA LEU A 256 -9.76 30.26 13.75
C LEU A 256 -8.96 30.39 12.44
N PHE A 257 -7.93 29.56 12.22
CA PHE A 257 -7.14 29.59 10.97
C PHE A 257 -7.91 29.09 9.73
N ARG A 258 -9.10 28.49 9.87
CA ARG A 258 -9.91 28.03 8.73
C ARG A 258 -10.73 29.13 8.05
N PHE A 259 -11.04 30.23 8.73
CA PHE A 259 -11.91 31.28 8.19
C PHE A 259 -11.18 32.36 7.36
N ARG A 260 -9.86 32.24 7.16
CA ARG A 260 -9.06 33.25 6.43
C ARG A 260 -8.51 32.80 5.08
N ALA A 261 -8.89 31.62 4.58
CA ALA A 261 -8.34 31.07 3.32
C ALA A 261 -9.41 30.55 2.35
N ALA A 262 -10.64 31.06 2.46
CA ALA A 262 -11.71 30.88 1.47
C ALA A 262 -11.84 32.16 0.63
#